data_AF-R0MQ47-F1
#
_entry.id   AF-R0MQ47-F1
#
_cell.length_a   1.000
_cell.length_b   1.000
_cell.length_c   1.000
_cell.angle_alpha   90.00
_cell.angle_beta   90.00
_cell.angle_gamma   90.00
#
_symmetry.space_group_name_H-M   'P 1'
#
loop_
_entity.id
_entity.type
_entity.pdbx_description
1 polymer ?
#
loop_
_entity_poly.entity_id
_entity_poly.type
_entity_poly.pdbx_seq_one_letter_code
_entity_poly.pdbx_strand_id
1 'polypeptide(L)'
;MSENFQEVIDWISILLNENFKGQSFSEILKSGVVLCKLLKVVSKIDVKFRESNQNFVQRENICAFINGLKTLGLNEYELFQTVDLYEEKNLKQVAITLYALSRQLQKNNTFPGPFIGPPLAKKNKIEFSKEVLDKGSYGFNLQYGYDPTYDKVMEEEMAKKSKENKINKD
;
A
#
# COMPACT_ATOMS: atom_id res chain seq x y z
N MET A 1 -6.31 -18.19 -10.36
CA MET A 1 -7.33 -17.09 -10.33
C MET A 1 -8.38 -17.30 -9.24
N SER A 2 -8.76 -18.55 -8.94
CA SER A 2 -9.57 -18.92 -7.76
C SER A 2 -8.84 -18.78 -6.42
N GLU A 3 -7.50 -18.81 -6.44
CA GLU A 3 -6.66 -18.72 -5.23
C GLU A 3 -6.90 -17.44 -4.43
N ASN A 4 -7.08 -16.30 -5.10
CA ASN A 4 -7.32 -15.01 -4.45
C ASN A 4 -8.64 -14.99 -3.67
N PHE A 5 -9.68 -15.68 -4.16
CA PHE A 5 -10.96 -15.73 -3.44
C PHE A 5 -10.86 -16.60 -2.20
N GLN A 6 -10.13 -17.72 -2.27
CA GLN A 6 -9.96 -18.61 -1.13
C GLN A 6 -9.14 -17.96 -0.01
N GLU A 7 -8.08 -17.22 -0.36
CA GLU A 7 -7.28 -16.45 0.59
C GLU A 7 -8.14 -15.39 1.32
N VAL A 8 -8.99 -14.67 0.58
CA VAL A 8 -9.91 -13.69 1.16
C VAL A 8 -10.92 -14.34 2.11
N ILE A 9 -11.48 -15.51 1.75
CA ILE A 9 -12.41 -16.23 2.63
C ILE A 9 -11.71 -16.73 3.89
N ASP A 10 -10.50 -17.27 3.77
CA ASP A 10 -9.72 -17.71 4.92
C ASP A 10 -9.42 -16.54 5.86
N TRP A 11 -9.05 -15.39 5.31
CA TRP A 11 -8.84 -14.17 6.07
C TRP A 11 -10.10 -13.70 6.82
N ILE A 12 -11.26 -13.68 6.15
CA ILE A 12 -12.53 -13.33 6.78
C ILE A 12 -12.89 -14.34 7.87
N SER A 13 -12.65 -15.63 7.63
CA SER A 13 -12.88 -16.71 8.58
C SER A 13 -12.08 -16.50 9.87
N ILE A 14 -10.79 -16.17 9.75
CA ILE A 14 -9.93 -15.90 10.90
C ILE A 14 -10.39 -14.67 11.68
N LEU A 15 -10.83 -13.61 10.98
CA LEU A 15 -11.26 -12.36 11.61
C LEU A 15 -12.61 -12.47 12.33
N LEU A 16 -13.55 -13.22 11.77
CA LEU A 16 -14.88 -13.41 12.36
C LEU A 16 -14.97 -14.64 13.27
N ASN A 17 -13.94 -15.48 13.25
CA ASN A 17 -13.93 -16.80 13.91
C ASN A 17 -15.12 -17.68 13.47
N GLU A 18 -15.58 -17.50 12.23
CA GLU A 18 -16.68 -18.24 11.59
C GLU A 18 -16.10 -19.11 10.47
N ASN A 19 -16.61 -20.33 10.27
CA ASN A 19 -16.08 -21.28 9.29
C ASN A 19 -16.99 -21.34 8.05
N PHE A 20 -16.45 -20.91 6.90
CA PHE A 20 -17.18 -20.85 5.63
C PHE A 20 -16.84 -21.99 4.66
N LYS A 21 -16.29 -23.11 5.15
CA LYS A 21 -15.89 -24.25 4.30
C LYS A 21 -17.09 -24.79 3.50
N GLY A 22 -16.91 -24.88 2.19
CA GLY A 22 -17.86 -25.50 1.25
C GLY A 22 -18.87 -24.55 0.62
N GLN A 23 -18.89 -23.26 0.98
CA GLN A 23 -19.72 -22.25 0.33
C GLN A 23 -18.92 -21.46 -0.70
N SER A 24 -19.60 -20.97 -1.75
CA SER A 24 -18.94 -20.13 -2.76
C SER A 24 -18.71 -18.71 -2.23
N PHE A 25 -17.68 -18.03 -2.77
CA PHE A 25 -17.34 -16.64 -2.42
C PHE A 25 -18.55 -15.69 -2.54
N SER A 26 -19.38 -15.87 -3.56
CA SER A 26 -20.59 -15.07 -3.74
C SER A 26 -21.60 -15.33 -2.63
N GLU A 27 -21.95 -16.60 -2.37
CA GLU A 27 -22.98 -16.96 -1.39
C GLU A 27 -22.69 -16.42 0.01
N ILE A 28 -21.42 -16.49 0.44
CA ILE A 28 -20.99 -16.01 1.76
C ILE A 28 -21.20 -14.49 1.89
N LEU A 29 -20.87 -13.73 0.84
CA LEU A 29 -20.82 -12.27 0.89
C LEU A 29 -22.11 -11.59 0.42
N LYS A 30 -22.96 -12.28 -0.35
CA LYS A 30 -24.17 -11.74 -0.99
C LYS A 30 -25.20 -11.17 -0.02
N SER A 31 -25.26 -11.73 1.20
CA SER A 31 -26.09 -11.21 2.29
C SER A 31 -25.68 -9.80 2.75
N GLY A 32 -24.41 -9.42 2.55
CA GLY A 32 -23.83 -8.16 3.04
C GLY A 32 -23.56 -8.13 4.55
N VAL A 33 -24.17 -9.04 5.32
CA VAL A 33 -24.00 -9.14 6.78
C VAL A 33 -22.55 -9.43 7.17
N VAL A 34 -21.91 -10.41 6.51
CA VAL A 34 -20.51 -10.78 6.76
C VAL A 34 -19.57 -9.60 6.54
N LEU A 35 -19.80 -8.81 5.48
CA LEU A 35 -19.02 -7.61 5.17
C LEU A 35 -19.18 -6.53 6.25
N CYS A 36 -20.41 -6.29 6.72
CA CYS A 36 -20.65 -5.33 7.79
C CYS A 36 -20.04 -5.78 9.14
N LYS A 37 -20.13 -7.08 9.47
CA LYS A 37 -19.47 -7.66 10.65
C LYS A 37 -17.95 -7.48 10.57
N LEU A 38 -17.36 -7.80 9.42
CA LEU A 38 -15.93 -7.64 9.17
C LEU A 38 -15.47 -6.21 9.45
N LEU A 39 -16.19 -5.23 8.87
CA LEU A 39 -15.87 -3.82 9.06
C LEU A 39 -15.93 -3.42 10.54
N LYS A 40 -16.94 -3.88 11.28
CA LYS A 40 -17.09 -3.58 12.71
C LYS A 40 -15.92 -4.11 13.56
N VAL A 41 -15.44 -5.33 13.28
CA VAL A 41 -14.29 -5.93 13.98
C VAL A 41 -13.01 -5.13 13.71
N VAL A 42 -12.84 -4.75 12.45
CA VAL A 42 -11.59 -4.24 11.93
C VAL A 42 -11.38 -2.74 12.17
N SER A 43 -12.42 -1.93 11.97
CA SER A 43 -12.34 -0.47 12.06
C SER A 43 -13.03 0.12 13.29
N LYS A 44 -13.73 -0.71 14.08
CA LYS A 44 -14.62 -0.27 15.17
C LYS A 44 -15.70 0.72 14.71
N ILE A 45 -15.94 0.84 13.40
CA ILE A 45 -17.04 1.65 12.85
C ILE A 45 -18.33 0.88 13.05
N ASP A 46 -19.30 1.50 13.73
CA ASP A 46 -20.60 0.90 13.94
C ASP A 46 -21.46 1.06 12.69
N VAL A 47 -21.46 0.03 11.86
CA VAL A 47 -22.34 -0.06 10.69
C VAL A 47 -23.60 -0.82 11.09
N LYS A 48 -24.76 -0.18 10.90
CA LYS A 48 -26.07 -0.82 11.10
C LYS A 48 -26.33 -1.76 9.93
N PHE A 49 -26.56 -3.03 10.24
CA PHE A 49 -26.96 -4.05 9.26
C PHE A 49 -28.16 -4.84 9.80
N ARG A 50 -28.91 -5.46 8.90
CA ARG A 50 -30.05 -6.32 9.24
C ARG A 50 -29.95 -7.64 8.50
N GLU A 51 -30.20 -8.73 9.20
CA GLU A 51 -30.27 -10.06 8.58
C GLU A 51 -31.69 -10.30 8.06
N SER A 52 -31.83 -10.44 6.75
CA SER A 52 -33.10 -10.72 6.08
C SER A 52 -32.86 -11.34 4.71
N ASN A 53 -33.76 -12.22 4.28
CA ASN A 53 -33.77 -12.78 2.92
C ASN A 53 -34.40 -11.82 1.89
N GLN A 54 -34.82 -10.63 2.31
CA GLN A 54 -35.35 -9.62 1.39
C GLN A 54 -34.22 -8.98 0.58
N ASN A 55 -34.35 -9.03 -0.75
CA ASN A 55 -33.39 -8.47 -1.71
C ASN A 55 -32.98 -7.01 -1.40
N PHE A 56 -33.94 -6.18 -1.00
CA PHE A 56 -33.69 -4.78 -0.66
C PHE A 56 -32.75 -4.65 0.54
N VAL A 57 -32.93 -5.46 1.58
CA VAL A 57 -32.12 -5.43 2.80
C VAL A 57 -30.68 -5.88 2.52
N GLN A 58 -30.50 -6.93 1.71
CA GLN A 58 -29.17 -7.39 1.32
C GLN A 58 -28.40 -6.30 0.55
N ARG A 59 -29.06 -5.62 -0.39
CA ARG A 59 -28.48 -4.49 -1.13
C ARG A 59 -28.15 -3.32 -0.19
N GLU A 60 -29.01 -3.03 0.79
CA GLU A 60 -28.78 -1.98 1.79
C GLU A 60 -27.55 -2.29 2.66
N ASN A 61 -27.39 -3.54 3.12
CA ASN A 61 -26.21 -3.96 3.87
C ASN A 61 -24.91 -3.77 3.07
N ILE A 62 -24.91 -4.16 1.79
CA ILE A 62 -23.76 -3.98 0.90
C ILE A 62 -23.43 -2.49 0.74
N CYS A 63 -24.44 -1.63 0.52
CA CYS A 63 -24.25 -0.18 0.45
C CYS A 63 -23.68 0.38 1.76
N ALA A 64 -24.16 -0.10 2.91
CA ALA A 64 -23.68 0.33 4.21
C ALA A 64 -22.18 -0.02 4.41
N PHE A 65 -21.75 -1.20 3.97
CA PHE A 65 -20.33 -1.58 3.94
C PHE A 65 -19.51 -0.65 3.06
N ILE A 66 -19.94 -0.40 1.82
CA ILE A 66 -19.23 0.50 0.88
C ILE A 66 -19.08 1.91 1.47
N ASN A 67 -20.14 2.43 2.11
CA ASN A 67 -20.08 3.74 2.78
C ASN A 67 -19.10 3.74 3.95
N GLY A 68 -19.02 2.65 4.72
CA GLY A 68 -18.02 2.50 5.78
C GLY A 68 -16.58 2.38 5.26
N LEU A 69 -16.37 1.87 4.05
CA LEU A 69 -15.06 1.90 3.40
C LEU A 69 -14.66 3.31 2.96
N LYS A 70 -15.64 4.12 2.51
CA LYS A 70 -15.40 5.54 2.17
C LYS A 70 -14.98 6.34 3.39
N THR A 71 -15.59 6.11 4.56
CA THR A 71 -15.18 6.80 5.80
C THR A 71 -13.80 6.36 6.29
N LEU A 72 -13.36 5.15 5.96
CA LEU A 72 -11.98 4.67 6.18
C LEU A 72 -10.94 5.33 5.25
N GLY A 73 -11.37 6.02 4.19
CA GLY A 73 -10.49 6.67 3.24
C GLY A 73 -9.99 5.76 2.11
N LEU A 74 -10.74 4.69 1.78
CA LEU A 74 -10.47 3.95 0.55
C LEU A 74 -10.80 4.81 -0.68
N ASN A 75 -9.98 4.70 -1.72
CA ASN A 75 -10.20 5.42 -2.95
C ASN A 75 -11.39 4.84 -3.73
N GLU A 76 -12.18 5.70 -4.39
CA GLU A 76 -13.41 5.28 -5.06
C GLU A 76 -13.18 4.27 -6.20
N TYR A 77 -12.03 4.30 -6.86
CA TYR A 77 -11.68 3.34 -7.91
C TYR A 77 -11.38 1.92 -7.37
N GLU A 78 -11.10 1.80 -6.07
CA GLU A 78 -10.87 0.50 -5.41
C GLU A 78 -12.16 -0.06 -4.81
N LEU A 79 -13.26 0.70 -4.81
CA LEU A 79 -14.55 0.24 -4.32
C LEU A 79 -15.27 -0.58 -5.40
N PHE A 80 -16.10 -1.53 -4.97
CA PHE A 80 -17.04 -2.23 -5.83
C PHE A 80 -18.43 -1.60 -5.73
N GLN A 81 -19.30 -1.92 -6.68
CA GLN A 81 -20.70 -1.52 -6.68
C GLN A 81 -21.59 -2.66 -6.19
N THR A 82 -22.76 -2.34 -5.63
CA THR A 82 -23.70 -3.34 -5.13
C THR A 82 -24.10 -4.39 -6.19
N VAL A 83 -24.16 -3.98 -7.46
CA VAL A 83 -24.46 -4.86 -8.60
C VAL A 83 -23.35 -5.90 -8.83
N ASP A 84 -22.09 -5.55 -8.58
CA ASP A 84 -20.94 -6.43 -8.81
C ASP A 84 -20.98 -7.68 -7.95
N LEU A 85 -21.45 -7.54 -6.70
CA LEU A 85 -21.58 -8.62 -5.74
C LEU A 85 -22.96 -9.29 -5.81
N TYR A 86 -24.04 -8.51 -5.80
CA TYR A 86 -25.39 -9.06 -5.72
C TYR A 86 -25.82 -9.81 -6.98
N GLU A 87 -25.46 -9.27 -8.15
CA GLU A 87 -25.73 -9.89 -9.46
C GLU A 87 -24.51 -10.62 -10.02
N GLU A 88 -23.43 -10.70 -9.23
CA GLU A 88 -22.20 -11.43 -9.55
C GLU A 88 -21.55 -10.96 -10.87
N LYS A 89 -21.79 -9.70 -11.26
CA LYS A 89 -21.23 -9.12 -12.49
C LYS A 89 -19.71 -9.03 -12.44
N ASN A 90 -19.14 -8.71 -11.27
CA ASN A 90 -17.71 -8.52 -11.11
C ASN A 90 -17.20 -8.85 -9.71
N LEU A 91 -17.14 -10.15 -9.39
CA LEU A 91 -16.61 -10.64 -8.11
C LEU A 91 -15.12 -10.32 -7.90
N LYS A 92 -14.37 -10.07 -8.99
CA LYS A 92 -12.94 -9.71 -8.89
C LYS A 92 -12.77 -8.32 -8.25
N GLN A 93 -13.64 -7.37 -8.59
CA GLN A 93 -13.61 -6.03 -7.99
C GLN A 93 -13.88 -6.10 -6.48
N VAL A 94 -14.77 -7.01 -6.04
CA VAL A 94 -15.03 -7.24 -4.61
C VAL A 94 -13.76 -7.72 -3.89
N ALA A 95 -13.05 -8.70 -4.46
CA ALA A 95 -11.79 -9.17 -3.90
C ALA A 95 -10.73 -8.07 -3.85
N ILE A 96 -10.58 -7.28 -4.93
CA ILE A 96 -9.67 -6.12 -4.98
C ILE A 96 -10.00 -5.13 -3.86
N THR A 97 -11.29 -4.86 -3.62
CA THR A 97 -11.74 -3.96 -2.54
C THR A 97 -11.33 -4.50 -1.17
N LEU A 98 -11.40 -5.82 -0.96
CA LEU A 98 -11.00 -6.44 0.31
C LEU A 98 -9.48 -6.41 0.52
N TYR A 99 -8.67 -6.59 -0.53
CA TYR A 99 -7.23 -6.33 -0.45
C TYR A 99 -6.92 -4.85 -0.23
N ALA A 100 -7.69 -3.93 -0.80
CA ALA A 100 -7.58 -2.50 -0.53
C ALA A 100 -7.88 -2.18 0.94
N LEU A 101 -8.92 -2.78 1.51
CA LEU A 101 -9.24 -2.68 2.92
C LEU A 101 -8.05 -3.15 3.78
N SER A 102 -7.54 -4.38 3.55
CA SER A 102 -6.36 -4.90 4.24
C SER A 102 -5.18 -3.92 4.23
N ARG A 103 -4.87 -3.36 3.04
CA ARG A 103 -3.80 -2.37 2.86
C ARG A 103 -4.03 -1.08 3.63
N GLN A 104 -5.26 -0.57 3.68
CA GLN A 104 -5.59 0.64 4.45
C GLN A 104 -5.47 0.43 5.96
N LEU A 105 -5.81 -0.77 6.44
CA LEU A 105 -5.66 -1.10 7.87
C LEU A 105 -4.21 -1.15 8.31
N GLN A 106 -3.34 -1.72 7.47
CA GLN A 106 -1.89 -1.69 7.69
C GLN A 106 -1.36 -0.26 7.77
N LYS A 107 -1.89 0.65 6.94
CA LYS A 107 -1.51 2.06 6.95
C LYS A 107 -1.95 2.79 8.21
N ASN A 108 -3.19 2.55 8.66
CA ASN A 108 -3.76 3.24 9.82
C ASN A 108 -3.27 2.67 11.17
N ASN A 109 -2.55 1.54 11.16
CA ASN A 109 -1.97 0.85 12.33
C ASN A 109 -2.99 0.61 13.47
N THR A 110 -4.28 0.60 13.13
CA THR A 110 -5.41 0.52 14.08
C THR A 110 -5.74 -0.93 14.41
N PHE A 111 -5.38 -1.86 13.52
CA PHE A 111 -5.67 -3.28 13.62
C PHE A 111 -4.34 -4.07 13.72
N PRO A 112 -4.19 -5.00 14.68
CA PRO A 112 -2.93 -5.73 14.88
C PRO A 112 -2.67 -6.85 13.86
N GLY A 113 -3.64 -7.20 13.01
CA GLY A 113 -3.54 -8.30 12.04
C GLY A 113 -4.45 -9.49 12.39
N PRO A 114 -4.62 -10.47 11.48
CA PRO A 114 -3.84 -10.71 10.26
C PRO A 114 -4.22 -9.81 9.07
N PHE A 115 -3.31 -9.68 8.10
CA PHE A 115 -3.50 -8.93 6.85
C PHE A 115 -3.27 -9.81 5.63
N ILE A 116 -3.91 -9.46 4.52
CA ILE A 116 -3.74 -10.08 3.21
C ILE A 116 -3.15 -9.12 2.18
N GLY A 117 -2.40 -9.68 1.23
CA GLY A 117 -1.79 -8.94 0.12
C GLY A 117 -0.56 -8.10 0.51
N PRO A 118 0.17 -7.56 -0.48
CA PRO A 118 1.38 -6.78 -0.25
C PRO A 118 1.06 -5.43 0.43
N PRO A 119 1.93 -4.97 1.35
CA PRO A 119 1.78 -3.65 1.97
C PRO A 119 1.90 -2.53 0.94
N LEU A 120 1.30 -1.37 1.23
CA LEU A 120 1.49 -0.17 0.41
C LEU A 120 2.97 0.23 0.38
N ALA A 121 3.50 0.43 -0.81
CA ALA A 121 4.88 0.85 -0.99
C ALA A 121 5.14 2.18 -0.26
N LYS A 122 6.13 2.18 0.63
CA LYS A 122 6.61 3.40 1.28
C LYS A 122 7.60 4.07 0.34
N LYS A 123 7.38 5.34 0.02
CA LYS A 123 8.34 6.13 -0.77
C LYS A 123 9.64 6.23 0.03
N ASN A 124 10.66 5.50 -0.39
CA ASN A 124 12.01 5.70 0.12
C ASN A 124 12.63 6.87 -0.67
N LYS A 125 12.75 8.05 -0.06
CA LYS A 125 13.61 9.10 -0.62
C LYS A 125 15.04 8.66 -0.35
N ILE A 126 15.74 8.24 -1.40
CA ILE A 126 17.16 7.99 -1.32
C ILE A 126 17.83 9.36 -1.24
N GLU A 127 18.25 9.75 -0.04
CA GLU A 127 19.08 10.94 0.16
C GLU A 127 20.54 10.52 -0.03
N PHE A 128 21.12 10.94 -1.14
CA PHE A 128 22.54 10.72 -1.40
C PHE A 128 23.37 11.76 -0.65
N SER A 129 24.55 11.38 -0.19
CA SER A 129 25.50 12.33 0.38
C SER A 129 25.92 13.36 -0.66
N LYS A 130 26.27 14.58 -0.19
CA LYS A 130 26.73 15.66 -1.07
C LYS A 130 27.89 15.23 -1.97
N GLU A 131 28.79 14.41 -1.45
CA GLU A 131 29.93 13.86 -2.19
C GLU A 131 29.49 12.93 -3.34
N VAL A 132 28.46 12.09 -3.13
CA VAL A 132 27.91 11.22 -4.18
C VAL A 132 27.19 12.03 -5.25
N LEU A 133 26.43 13.06 -4.86
CA LEU A 133 25.77 13.97 -5.81
C LEU A 133 26.77 14.75 -6.65
N ASP A 134 27.83 15.25 -6.01
CA ASP A 134 28.92 15.95 -6.68
C ASP A 134 29.60 15.00 -7.67
N LYS A 135 30.02 13.80 -7.22
CA LYS A 135 30.59 12.71 -8.04
C LYS A 135 29.75 12.37 -9.28
N GLY A 136 28.42 12.35 -9.14
CA GLY A 136 27.48 12.13 -10.25
C GLY A 136 27.48 13.23 -11.31
N SER A 137 27.77 14.49 -10.94
CA SER A 137 27.85 15.60 -11.89
C SER A 137 29.08 15.52 -12.80
N TYR A 138 30.16 14.86 -12.36
CA TYR A 138 31.42 14.77 -13.13
C TYR A 138 31.34 13.82 -14.32
N GLY A 139 30.36 12.90 -14.36
CA GLY A 139 30.21 11.93 -15.45
C GLY A 139 30.06 12.57 -16.83
N PHE A 140 29.38 13.73 -16.91
CA PHE A 140 29.28 14.50 -18.15
C PHE A 140 30.62 15.09 -18.58
N ASN A 141 31.35 15.70 -17.64
CA ASN A 141 32.62 16.38 -17.94
C ASN A 141 33.71 15.39 -18.40
N LEU A 142 33.73 14.19 -17.83
CA LEU A 142 34.70 13.15 -18.18
C LEU A 142 34.57 12.68 -19.63
N GLN A 143 33.34 12.68 -20.20
CA GLN A 143 33.13 12.35 -21.61
C GLN A 143 33.75 13.40 -22.56
N TYR A 144 33.87 14.65 -22.12
CA TYR A 144 34.54 15.73 -22.85
C TYR A 144 36.04 15.85 -22.51
N GLY A 145 36.59 14.93 -21.71
CA GLY A 145 37.99 14.98 -21.27
C GLY A 145 38.30 16.09 -20.28
N TYR A 146 37.28 16.65 -19.61
CA TYR A 146 37.44 17.69 -18.59
C TYR A 146 37.11 17.11 -17.21
N ASP A 147 37.99 17.30 -16.23
CA ASP A 147 37.73 16.92 -14.84
C ASP A 147 37.95 18.15 -13.93
N PRO A 148 36.88 18.82 -13.48
CA PRO A 148 36.98 19.97 -12.58
C PRO A 148 37.55 19.64 -11.19
N THR A 149 37.68 18.36 -10.81
CA THR A 149 38.43 17.99 -9.59
C THR A 149 39.94 18.00 -9.79
N TYR A 150 40.42 17.77 -11.02
CA TYR A 150 41.84 17.74 -11.34
C TYR A 150 42.48 19.10 -11.08
N ASP A 151 41.83 20.19 -11.50
CA ASP A 151 42.32 21.56 -11.29
C ASP A 151 42.49 21.88 -9.80
N LYS A 152 41.51 21.50 -8.96
CA LYS A 152 41.56 21.71 -7.50
C LYS A 152 42.68 20.91 -6.83
N VAL A 153 42.84 19.64 -7.21
CA VAL A 153 43.92 18.79 -6.67
C VAL A 153 45.28 19.33 -7.07
N MET A 154 45.43 19.78 -8.32
CA MET A 154 46.67 20.38 -8.80
C MET A 154 47.01 21.69 -8.08
N GLU A 155 46.02 22.56 -7.81
CA GLU A 155 46.20 23.76 -7.00
C GLU A 155 46.65 23.45 -5.57
N GLU A 156 46.03 22.45 -4.92
CA GLU A 156 46.42 22.02 -3.57
C GLU A 156 47.84 21.44 -3.53
N GLU A 157 48.20 20.60 -4.49
CA GLU A 157 49.55 20.03 -4.62
C GLU A 157 50.60 21.11 -4.90
N MET A 158 50.30 22.09 -5.76
CA MET A 158 51.17 23.25 -5.99
C MET A 158 51.34 24.11 -4.72
N ALA A 159 50.26 24.30 -3.95
CA ALA A 159 50.31 25.03 -2.68
C ALA A 159 51.12 24.29 -1.60
N LYS A 160 51.04 22.95 -1.54
CA LYS A 160 51.87 22.12 -0.63
C LYS A 160 53.35 22.20 -0.98
N LYS A 161 53.70 22.04 -2.27
CA LYS A 161 55.09 22.17 -2.75
C LYS A 161 55.67 23.57 -2.49
N SER A 162 54.87 24.62 -2.61
CA SER A 162 55.30 25.99 -2.32
C SER A 162 55.58 26.22 -0.82
N LYS A 163 54.85 25.53 0.07
CA LYS A 163 55.08 25.57 1.52
C LYS A 163 56.31 24.73 1.93
N GLU A 164 56.48 23.54 1.37
CA GLU A 164 57.68 22.71 1.59
C GLU A 164 58.98 23.40 1.13
N ASN A 165 58.94 24.07 -0.03
CA ASN A 165 60.08 24.84 -0.54
C ASN A 165 60.42 26.09 0.28
N LYS A 166 59.48 26.60 1.09
CA LYS A 166 59.74 27.69 2.04
C LYS A 166 60.32 27.20 3.36
N ILE A 167 59.98 25.98 3.79
CA ILE A 167 60.50 25.37 5.03
C ILE A 167 61.95 24.90 4.88
N ASN A 168 62.37 24.52 3.66
CA ASN A 168 63.74 24.06 3.38
C ASN A 168 64.72 25.21 3.02
N LYS A 169 64.39 26.47 3.35
CA LYS A 169 65.19 27.66 2.98
C LYS A 169 65.53 28.60 4.14
N ASP A 170 65.22 28.18 5.37
CA ASP A 170 65.74 28.73 6.64
C ASP A 170 66.77 27.74 7.23
#